data_AF-A0A2N0B851-F1
#
_entry.id   AF-A0A2N0B851-F1
#
_cell.length_a   1.000
_cell.length_b   1.000
_cell.length_c   1.000
_cell.angle_alpha   90.00
_cell.angle_beta   90.00
_cell.angle_gamma   90.00
#
_symmetry.space_group_name_H-M   'P 1'
#
loop_
_entity.id
_entity.type
_entity.pdbx_description
1 polymer ?
#
loop_
_entity_poly.entity_id
_entity_poly.type
_entity_poly.pdbx_seq_one_letter_code
_entity_poly.pdbx_strand_id
1 'polypeptide(L)'
;MRDSDESMLVKHHGGSYVMFLPTDLTSIKELRSALRNSLTENRFSAKDISQIELAADEALTNSISANVKVSSDETIICRWLIRDHKFTLWIMDYGSGLKTEKLEAMPADTKPSNLKDYISYIQKHQEKKCEILPCRGSQIPHRNIGKGLQIIQSLMDSFRIMYHCGEGKISTNPDAKNIKGSIIELGFDASKHPA
;
A
#
# COMPACT_ATOMS: atom_id res chain seq x y z
N MET A 1 2.69 -15.07 -31.20
CA MET A 1 2.84 -15.81 -29.93
C MET A 1 3.73 -14.97 -29.05
N ARG A 2 3.18 -14.36 -27.99
CA ARG A 2 3.95 -13.71 -26.94
C ARG A 2 3.79 -14.62 -25.73
N ASP A 3 4.86 -15.32 -25.42
CA ASP A 3 4.90 -16.32 -24.36
C ASP A 3 4.70 -15.69 -22.99
N SER A 4 3.96 -16.47 -22.17
CA SER A 4 3.92 -16.52 -20.71
C SER A 4 3.66 -15.24 -19.92
N ASP A 5 2.43 -15.15 -19.40
CA ASP A 5 2.14 -14.71 -18.03
C ASP A 5 3.09 -15.46 -17.06
N GLU A 6 4.35 -15.05 -16.96
CA GLU A 6 5.13 -15.30 -15.75
C GLU A 6 4.43 -14.51 -14.66
N SER A 7 3.52 -15.19 -13.97
CA SER A 7 2.87 -14.69 -12.77
C SER A 7 3.94 -14.14 -11.85
N MET A 8 4.07 -12.81 -11.79
CA MET A 8 4.95 -12.10 -10.84
C MET A 8 4.61 -12.44 -9.39
N LEU A 9 3.47 -13.11 -9.16
CA LEU A 9 3.05 -13.71 -7.91
C LEU A 9 3.67 -15.09 -7.71
N VAL A 10 4.50 -15.20 -6.67
CA VAL A 10 5.03 -16.46 -6.15
C VAL A 10 4.23 -16.86 -4.90
N LYS A 11 3.56 -18.01 -4.95
CA LYS A 11 2.85 -18.61 -3.81
C LYS A 11 3.79 -19.56 -3.06
N HIS A 12 4.08 -19.26 -1.80
CA HIS A 12 4.85 -20.13 -0.92
C HIS A 12 3.93 -20.92 0.03
N HIS A 13 4.43 -22.02 0.56
CA HIS A 13 3.72 -22.84 1.54
C HIS A 13 3.30 -22.02 2.78
N GLY A 14 2.10 -22.28 3.30
CA GLY A 14 1.61 -21.69 4.56
C GLY A 14 1.00 -20.28 4.44
N GLY A 15 0.34 -19.97 3.32
CA GLY A 15 -0.40 -18.71 3.14
C GLY A 15 0.49 -17.48 2.90
N SER A 16 1.74 -17.69 2.45
CA SER A 16 2.67 -16.61 2.12
C SER A 16 2.72 -16.37 0.61
N TYR A 17 2.70 -15.12 0.22
CA TYR A 17 2.65 -14.67 -1.17
C TYR A 17 3.65 -13.54 -1.37
N VAL A 18 4.33 -13.51 -2.51
CA VAL A 18 5.28 -12.44 -2.87
C VAL A 18 5.00 -12.01 -4.31
N MET A 19 5.03 -10.71 -4.56
CA MET A 19 4.89 -10.11 -5.86
C MET A 19 5.96 -9.05 -6.09
N PHE A 20 6.55 -9.06 -7.27
CA PHE A 20 7.53 -8.08 -7.73
C PHE A 20 6.83 -7.16 -8.72
N LEU A 21 6.80 -5.86 -8.46
CA LEU A 21 5.99 -4.90 -9.20
C LEU A 21 6.87 -3.79 -9.77
N PRO A 22 6.72 -3.43 -11.05
CA PRO A 22 7.36 -2.24 -11.58
C PRO A 22 6.81 -0.98 -10.88
N THR A 23 7.56 0.11 -10.97
CA THR A 23 7.10 1.43 -10.53
C THR A 23 6.11 2.01 -11.56
N ASP A 24 4.92 1.40 -11.70
CA ASP A 24 3.85 1.82 -12.63
C ASP A 24 2.46 1.65 -11.98
N LEU A 25 1.54 2.55 -12.26
CA LEU A 25 0.18 2.50 -11.71
C LEU A 25 -0.62 1.26 -12.16
N THR A 26 -0.23 0.55 -13.22
CA THR A 26 -0.84 -0.73 -13.57
C THR A 26 -0.66 -1.78 -12.48
N SER A 27 0.45 -1.71 -11.73
CA SER A 27 0.77 -2.62 -10.64
C SER A 27 -0.25 -2.58 -9.50
N ILE A 28 -0.98 -1.48 -9.34
CA ILE A 28 -2.08 -1.39 -8.38
C ILE A 28 -3.19 -2.39 -8.72
N LYS A 29 -3.59 -2.44 -10.00
CA LYS A 29 -4.63 -3.37 -10.44
C LYS A 29 -4.18 -4.83 -10.28
N GLU A 30 -2.92 -5.10 -10.59
CA GLU A 30 -2.31 -6.43 -10.48
C GLU A 30 -2.26 -6.91 -9.02
N LEU A 31 -1.73 -6.08 -8.10
CA LEU A 31 -1.72 -6.37 -6.67
C LEU A 31 -3.13 -6.57 -6.13
N ARG A 32 -4.07 -5.68 -6.46
CA ARG A 32 -5.46 -5.78 -6.01
C ARG A 32 -6.11 -7.09 -6.44
N SER A 33 -5.88 -7.52 -7.68
CA SER A 33 -6.39 -8.80 -8.17
C SER A 33 -5.79 -9.98 -7.40
N ALA A 34 -4.49 -9.96 -7.12
CA ALA A 34 -3.82 -11.01 -6.37
C ALA A 34 -4.27 -11.07 -4.90
N LEU A 35 -4.43 -9.90 -4.26
CA LEU A 35 -4.97 -9.78 -2.91
C LEU A 35 -6.41 -10.33 -2.85
N ARG A 36 -7.29 -9.92 -3.77
CA ARG A 36 -8.67 -10.41 -3.81
C ARG A 36 -8.73 -11.93 -3.88
N ASN A 37 -7.96 -12.52 -4.80
CA ASN A 37 -7.96 -13.97 -5.00
C ASN A 37 -7.47 -14.68 -3.73
N SER A 38 -6.33 -14.27 -3.18
CA SER A 38 -5.76 -14.89 -1.98
C SER A 38 -6.63 -14.71 -0.74
N LEU A 39 -7.24 -13.54 -0.52
CA LEU A 39 -8.14 -13.29 0.61
C LEU A 39 -9.45 -14.07 0.49
N THR A 40 -10.01 -14.18 -0.73
CA THR A 40 -11.22 -14.96 -1.00
C THR A 40 -10.97 -16.45 -0.74
N GLU A 41 -9.83 -16.99 -1.22
CA GLU A 41 -9.40 -18.38 -0.93
C GLU A 41 -9.33 -18.66 0.58
N ASN A 42 -8.97 -17.65 1.37
CA ASN A 42 -8.85 -17.72 2.83
C ASN A 42 -10.11 -17.24 3.57
N ARG A 43 -11.25 -17.13 2.88
CA ARG A 43 -12.59 -16.86 3.46
C ARG A 43 -12.73 -15.53 4.20
N PHE A 44 -11.97 -14.51 3.80
CA PHE A 44 -12.23 -13.14 4.26
C PHE A 44 -13.57 -12.63 3.68
N SER A 45 -14.27 -11.78 4.43
CA SER A 45 -15.54 -11.22 3.96
C SER A 45 -15.31 -10.19 2.85
N ALA A 46 -16.31 -9.96 2.00
CA ALA A 46 -16.21 -8.93 0.94
C ALA A 46 -15.92 -7.52 1.50
N LYS A 47 -16.41 -7.24 2.71
CA LYS A 47 -16.16 -5.99 3.44
C LYS A 47 -14.68 -5.88 3.81
N ASP A 48 -14.11 -6.92 4.43
CA ASP A 48 -12.70 -6.95 4.84
C ASP A 48 -11.77 -6.87 3.63
N ILE A 49 -12.10 -7.61 2.57
CA ILE A 49 -11.36 -7.57 1.30
C ILE A 49 -11.31 -6.14 0.77
N SER A 50 -12.45 -5.45 0.73
CA SER A 50 -12.51 -4.07 0.23
C SER A 50 -11.68 -3.09 1.07
N GLN A 51 -11.60 -3.30 2.39
CA GLN A 51 -10.78 -2.48 3.29
C GLN A 51 -9.29 -2.72 3.07
N ILE A 52 -8.89 -3.99 3.00
CA ILE A 52 -7.49 -4.39 2.75
C ILE A 52 -7.02 -3.89 1.38
N GLU A 53 -7.84 -4.04 0.33
CA GLU A 53 -7.53 -3.56 -1.01
C GLU A 53 -7.32 -2.05 -1.03
N LEU A 54 -8.20 -1.27 -0.39
CA LEU A 54 -8.08 0.18 -0.36
C LEU A 54 -6.82 0.62 0.39
N ALA A 55 -6.49 -0.01 1.52
CA ALA A 55 -5.26 0.29 2.24
C ALA A 55 -4.00 -0.09 1.44
N ALA A 56 -4.03 -1.23 0.74
CA ALA A 56 -2.93 -1.67 -0.12
C ALA A 56 -2.74 -0.76 -1.35
N ASP A 57 -3.83 -0.32 -1.98
CA ASP A 57 -3.79 0.63 -3.09
C ASP A 57 -3.11 1.94 -2.69
N GLU A 58 -3.48 2.49 -1.52
CA GLU A 58 -2.87 3.72 -0.98
C GLU A 58 -1.39 3.51 -0.64
N ALA A 59 -1.04 2.38 -0.02
CA ALA A 59 0.35 2.07 0.35
C ALA A 59 1.24 1.88 -0.89
N LEU A 60 0.75 1.17 -1.91
CA LEU A 60 1.47 0.97 -3.17
C LEU A 60 1.58 2.28 -3.96
N THR A 61 0.51 3.08 -4.04
CA THR A 61 0.56 4.40 -4.70
C THR A 61 1.62 5.29 -4.06
N ASN A 62 1.70 5.30 -2.73
CA ASN A 62 2.72 6.04 -1.99
C ASN A 62 4.14 5.54 -2.32
N SER A 63 4.31 4.22 -2.44
CA SER A 63 5.59 3.58 -2.80
C SER A 63 6.01 3.97 -4.22
N ILE A 64 5.08 3.92 -5.18
CA ILE A 64 5.32 4.36 -6.57
C ILE A 64 5.71 5.84 -6.61
N SER A 65 4.94 6.71 -5.93
CA SER A 65 5.27 8.14 -5.83
C SER A 65 6.64 8.39 -5.20
N ALA A 66 7.07 7.59 -4.23
CA ALA A 66 8.38 7.71 -3.59
C ALA A 66 9.52 7.32 -4.53
N ASN A 67 9.36 6.26 -5.32
CA ASN A 67 10.32 5.85 -6.35
C ASN A 67 10.44 6.90 -7.46
N VAL A 68 9.31 7.37 -7.99
CA VAL A 68 9.27 8.38 -9.06
C VAL A 68 9.96 9.68 -8.65
N LYS A 69 9.79 10.12 -7.39
CA LYS A 69 10.42 11.35 -6.87
C LYS A 69 11.94 11.35 -6.93
N VAL A 70 12.56 10.18 -6.85
CA VAL A 70 14.03 10.02 -6.93
C VAL A 70 14.47 9.42 -8.27
N SER A 71 13.56 9.30 -9.24
CA SER A 71 13.82 8.65 -10.52
C SER A 71 14.37 7.22 -10.38
N SER A 72 13.89 6.49 -9.37
CA SER A 72 14.21 5.08 -9.16
C SER A 72 13.26 4.23 -9.99
N ASP A 73 13.82 3.37 -10.84
CA ASP A 73 13.12 2.34 -11.62
C ASP A 73 13.16 0.97 -10.93
N GLU A 74 13.72 0.90 -9.72
CA GLU A 74 13.80 -0.31 -8.92
C GLU A 74 12.43 -0.91 -8.65
N THR A 75 12.41 -2.24 -8.58
CA THR A 75 11.19 -3.02 -8.40
C THR A 75 10.67 -2.89 -6.98
N ILE A 76 9.37 -2.66 -6.84
CA ILE A 76 8.65 -2.67 -5.56
C ILE A 76 8.33 -4.12 -5.20
N ILE A 77 8.62 -4.52 -3.97
CA ILE A 77 8.37 -5.88 -3.50
C ILE A 77 7.18 -5.87 -2.55
N CYS A 78 6.11 -6.57 -2.93
CA CYS A 78 4.92 -6.75 -2.10
C CYS A 78 4.87 -8.18 -1.60
N ARG A 79 4.93 -8.37 -0.27
CA ARG A 79 4.77 -9.68 0.35
C ARG A 79 3.59 -9.67 1.29
N TRP A 80 2.71 -10.65 1.22
CA TRP A 80 1.68 -10.81 2.24
C TRP A 80 1.62 -12.23 2.79
N LEU A 81 1.17 -12.29 4.05
CA LEU A 81 0.98 -13.52 4.80
C LEU A 81 -0.46 -13.55 5.30
N ILE A 82 -1.13 -14.65 5.04
CA ILE A 82 -2.45 -14.96 5.59
C ILE A 82 -2.28 -16.18 6.51
N ARG A 83 -2.63 -16.00 7.78
CA ARG A 83 -2.69 -17.08 8.77
C ARG A 83 -3.97 -16.92 9.58
N ASP A 84 -4.82 -17.94 9.54
CA ASP A 84 -6.13 -17.93 10.17
C ASP A 84 -6.95 -16.71 9.71
N HIS A 85 -7.30 -15.82 10.63
CA HIS A 85 -8.05 -14.59 10.37
C HIS A 85 -7.15 -13.35 10.22
N LYS A 86 -5.84 -13.53 10.16
CA LYS A 86 -4.86 -12.45 10.14
C LYS A 86 -4.21 -12.32 8.79
N PHE A 87 -4.18 -11.08 8.31
CA PHE A 87 -3.49 -10.65 7.11
C PHE A 87 -2.36 -9.71 7.52
N THR A 88 -1.19 -9.87 6.90
CA THR A 88 -0.08 -8.92 7.03
C THR A 88 0.54 -8.69 5.66
N LEU A 89 0.66 -7.43 5.25
CA LEU A 89 1.28 -6.99 4.00
C LEU A 89 2.53 -6.18 4.31
N TRP A 90 3.62 -6.47 3.60
CA TRP A 90 4.83 -5.68 3.54
C TRP A 90 4.99 -5.16 2.11
N ILE A 91 5.15 -3.84 1.96
CA ILE A 91 5.54 -3.20 0.70
C ILE A 91 6.90 -2.59 0.90
N MET A 92 7.89 -3.07 0.15
CA MET A 92 9.25 -2.55 0.16
C MET A 92 9.51 -1.79 -1.13
N ASP A 93 9.90 -0.52 -1.00
CA ASP A 93 10.26 0.36 -2.09
C ASP A 93 11.72 0.80 -1.97
N TYR A 94 12.28 1.35 -3.04
CA TYR A 94 13.64 1.87 -3.11
C TYR A 94 13.63 3.35 -3.53
N GLY A 95 12.67 4.10 -2.96
CA GLY A 95 12.42 5.49 -3.28
C GLY A 95 13.00 6.45 -2.25
N SER A 96 12.45 7.68 -2.21
CA SER A 96 12.81 8.68 -1.20
C SER A 96 12.48 8.28 0.25
N GLY A 97 11.83 7.13 0.44
CA GLY A 97 11.12 6.76 1.65
C GLY A 97 9.83 7.55 1.85
N LEU A 98 8.87 6.90 2.51
CA LEU A 98 7.61 7.50 2.91
C LEU A 98 7.80 8.37 4.16
N LYS A 99 7.73 9.71 4.03
CA LYS A 99 7.89 10.61 5.19
C LYS A 99 6.65 10.62 6.10
N THR A 100 6.83 10.23 7.36
CA THR A 100 5.78 10.22 8.40
C THR A 100 5.35 11.62 8.84
N GLU A 101 6.10 12.66 8.50
CA GLU A 101 5.87 14.06 8.91
C GLU A 101 4.52 14.66 8.45
N LYS A 102 3.77 13.97 7.58
CA LYS A 102 2.41 14.37 7.14
C LYS A 102 1.29 13.69 7.90
N LEU A 103 1.58 12.98 8.96
CA LEU A 103 0.57 12.34 9.81
C LEU A 103 -0.06 13.39 10.74
N GLU A 104 -0.65 14.45 10.19
CA GLU A 104 -1.48 15.35 10.99
C GLU A 104 -2.64 14.53 11.56
N ALA A 105 -2.74 14.52 12.88
CA ALA A 105 -3.77 13.81 13.61
C ALA A 105 -5.15 14.25 13.11
N MET A 106 -6.01 13.29 12.80
CA MET A 106 -7.44 13.57 12.61
C MET A 106 -7.97 14.21 13.90
N PRO A 107 -8.70 15.34 13.84
CA PRO A 107 -9.51 15.78 14.96
C PRO A 107 -10.37 14.60 15.43
N ALA A 108 -10.39 14.35 16.74
CA ALA A 108 -11.08 13.21 17.36
C ALA A 108 -12.55 13.07 16.91
N ASP A 109 -13.16 14.17 16.46
CA ASP A 109 -14.55 14.28 16.00
C ASP A 109 -14.81 13.80 14.57
N THR A 110 -13.78 13.35 13.83
CA THR A 110 -13.88 13.01 12.40
C THR A 110 -13.45 11.59 12.05
N LYS A 111 -13.52 10.62 12.97
CA LYS A 111 -13.45 9.22 12.56
C LYS A 111 -14.68 8.89 11.71
N PRO A 112 -14.55 8.60 10.40
CA PRO A 112 -15.68 8.20 9.59
C PRO A 112 -16.16 6.85 10.14
N SER A 113 -17.40 6.79 10.61
CA SER A 113 -17.99 5.59 11.18
C SER A 113 -18.22 4.49 10.13
N ASN A 114 -18.20 4.85 8.83
CA ASN A 114 -18.33 3.91 7.72
C ASN A 114 -17.64 4.40 6.43
N LEU A 115 -17.42 3.46 5.50
CA LEU A 115 -16.78 3.67 4.19
C LEU A 115 -17.54 4.69 3.29
N LYS A 116 -18.87 4.80 3.45
CA LYS A 116 -19.73 5.69 2.66
C LYS A 116 -19.55 7.16 3.02
N ASP A 117 -19.46 7.46 4.32
CA ASP A 117 -19.21 8.80 4.83
C ASP A 117 -17.81 9.26 4.44
N TYR A 118 -16.88 8.31 4.33
CA TYR A 118 -15.53 8.58 3.86
C TYR A 118 -15.42 8.84 2.35
N ILE A 119 -16.09 8.04 1.50
CA ILE A 119 -16.17 8.32 0.04
C ILE A 119 -16.75 9.72 -0.21
N SER A 120 -17.77 10.09 0.57
CA SER A 120 -18.39 11.42 0.49
C SER A 120 -17.45 12.54 0.96
N TYR A 121 -16.60 12.26 1.96
CA TYR A 121 -15.57 13.18 2.43
C TYR A 121 -14.41 13.33 1.44
N ILE A 122 -13.94 12.24 0.83
CA ILE A 122 -12.95 12.23 -0.25
C ILE A 122 -13.41 13.10 -1.42
N GLN A 123 -14.66 12.93 -1.88
CA GLN A 123 -15.24 13.73 -2.96
C GLN A 123 -15.25 15.23 -2.66
N LYS A 124 -15.42 15.62 -1.39
CA LYS A 124 -15.44 17.02 -0.94
C LYS A 124 -14.06 17.67 -0.79
N HIS A 125 -12.97 16.90 -0.73
CA HIS A 125 -11.62 17.41 -0.43
C HIS A 125 -10.59 17.15 -1.54
N GLN A 126 -11.05 16.93 -2.78
CA GLN A 126 -10.21 16.68 -3.97
C GLN A 126 -9.37 17.87 -4.47
N GLU A 127 -9.06 18.86 -3.63
CA GLU A 127 -8.33 20.04 -4.07
C GLU A 127 -6.90 20.08 -3.51
N LYS A 128 -5.92 19.98 -4.42
CA LYS A 128 -4.71 20.85 -4.56
C LYS A 128 -3.39 20.17 -4.93
N LYS A 129 -3.26 18.84 -5.10
CA LYS A 129 -1.99 18.24 -5.56
C LYS A 129 -2.17 17.20 -6.67
N CYS A 130 -1.62 17.54 -7.84
CA CYS A 130 -1.49 16.65 -8.98
C CYS A 130 -0.01 16.19 -9.02
N GLU A 131 0.24 14.89 -8.89
CA GLU A 131 1.54 14.26 -9.12
C GLU A 131 1.55 13.63 -10.51
N ILE A 132 2.68 13.64 -11.21
CA ILE A 132 2.81 12.95 -12.50
C ILE A 132 3.35 11.55 -12.21
N LEU A 133 2.59 10.51 -12.56
CA LEU A 133 2.95 9.12 -12.30
C LEU A 133 2.88 8.28 -13.58
N PRO A 134 3.75 7.26 -13.72
CA PRO A 134 3.73 6.35 -14.85
C PRO A 134 2.50 5.42 -14.82
N CYS A 135 1.84 5.27 -15.96
CA CYS A 135 0.75 4.33 -16.19
C CYS A 135 0.88 3.75 -17.60
N ARG A 136 1.11 2.45 -17.72
CA ARG A 136 1.39 1.78 -19.01
C ARG A 136 2.54 2.45 -19.77
N GLY A 137 3.58 2.87 -19.04
CA GLY A 137 4.73 3.59 -19.60
C GLY A 137 4.45 5.03 -20.04
N SER A 138 3.24 5.55 -19.84
CA SER A 138 2.89 6.96 -20.11
C SER A 138 2.80 7.76 -18.82
N GLN A 139 3.29 9.00 -18.83
CA GLN A 139 3.20 9.91 -17.67
C GLN A 139 1.80 10.52 -17.59
N ILE A 140 1.04 10.19 -16.55
CA ILE A 140 -0.33 10.68 -16.35
C ILE A 140 -0.46 11.57 -15.10
N PRO A 141 -1.32 12.60 -15.14
CA PRO A 141 -1.65 13.36 -13.94
C PRO A 141 -2.48 12.51 -12.96
N HIS A 142 -1.94 12.26 -11.78
CA HIS A 142 -2.59 11.57 -10.67
C HIS A 142 -2.91 12.56 -9.54
N ARG A 143 -4.18 12.66 -9.15
CA ARG A 143 -4.61 13.55 -8.06
C ARG A 143 -4.33 12.88 -6.73
N ASN A 144 -3.33 13.35 -6.01
CA ASN A 144 -2.99 12.87 -4.68
C ASN A 144 -3.78 13.68 -3.64
N ILE A 145 -4.66 12.99 -2.90
CA ILE A 145 -5.51 13.60 -1.86
C ILE A 145 -4.69 13.91 -0.60
N GLY A 146 -3.49 13.33 -0.44
CA GLY A 146 -2.63 13.54 0.72
C GLY A 146 -3.15 12.90 2.00
N LYS A 147 -4.12 11.99 1.89
CA LYS A 147 -4.81 11.33 3.00
C LYS A 147 -4.56 9.83 3.07
N GLY A 148 -3.77 9.26 2.15
CA GLY A 148 -3.52 7.81 2.06
C GLY A 148 -3.03 7.19 3.38
N LEU A 149 -2.15 7.85 4.12
CA LEU A 149 -1.71 7.35 5.43
C LEU A 149 -2.85 7.29 6.46
N GLN A 150 -3.75 8.28 6.44
CA GLN A 150 -4.91 8.32 7.32
C GLN A 150 -5.93 7.23 6.94
N ILE A 151 -6.08 6.93 5.64
CA ILE A 151 -6.89 5.82 5.13
C ILE A 151 -6.37 4.51 5.71
N ILE A 152 -5.09 4.26 5.52
CA ILE A 152 -4.44 3.03 5.98
C ILE A 152 -4.64 2.86 7.50
N GLN A 153 -4.41 3.91 8.29
CA GLN A 153 -4.57 3.85 9.75
C GLN A 153 -6.02 3.65 10.21
N SER A 154 -6.99 4.04 9.40
CA SER A 154 -8.41 3.88 9.74
C SER A 154 -8.93 2.49 9.38
N LEU A 155 -8.35 1.85 8.36
CA LEU A 155 -8.80 0.56 7.82
C LEU A 155 -8.03 -0.64 8.35
N MET A 156 -6.78 -0.44 8.80
CA MET A 156 -5.89 -1.51 9.23
C MET A 156 -5.72 -1.50 10.75
N ASP A 157 -5.63 -2.68 11.36
CA ASP A 157 -5.42 -2.85 12.80
C ASP A 157 -4.01 -2.46 13.24
N SER A 158 -3.03 -2.58 12.33
CA SER A 158 -1.67 -2.10 12.55
C SER A 158 -1.09 -1.48 11.30
N PHE A 159 -0.35 -0.39 11.50
CA PHE A 159 0.38 0.31 10.45
C PHE A 159 1.75 0.69 10.97
N ARG A 160 2.82 0.28 10.27
CA ARG A 160 4.20 0.65 10.62
C ARG A 160 4.96 1.02 9.37
N ILE A 161 5.76 2.07 9.49
CA ILE A 161 6.74 2.45 8.48
C ILE A 161 8.11 2.19 9.06
N MET A 162 8.90 1.42 8.33
CA MET A 162 10.32 1.24 8.58
C MET A 162 11.07 1.72 7.35
N TYR A 163 12.37 1.96 7.50
CA TYR A 163 13.22 2.43 6.42
C TYR A 163 14.43 1.52 6.33
N HIS A 164 14.76 1.10 5.11
CA HIS A 164 16.07 0.52 4.87
C HIS A 164 17.03 1.66 4.54
N CYS A 165 18.16 1.63 5.24
CA CYS A 165 19.20 2.64 5.20
C CYS A 165 20.45 2.04 4.55
N GLY A 166 21.42 2.89 4.24
CA GLY A 166 22.75 2.44 3.82
C GLY A 166 23.32 1.34 4.74
N GLU A 167 24.10 0.44 4.15
CA GLU A 167 24.73 -0.70 4.85
C GLU A 167 23.75 -1.78 5.36
N GLY A 168 22.55 -1.87 4.77
CA GLY A 168 21.59 -2.94 5.09
C GLY A 168 20.89 -2.79 6.45
N LYS A 169 20.96 -1.60 7.07
CA LYS A 169 20.31 -1.32 8.36
C LYS A 169 18.84 -1.01 8.16
N ILE A 170 17.99 -1.52 9.05
CA ILE A 170 16.57 -1.14 9.12
C ILE A 170 16.36 -0.25 10.34
N SER A 171 15.71 0.90 10.16
CA SER A 171 15.42 1.85 11.23
C SER A 171 13.99 2.36 11.12
N THR A 172 13.38 2.68 12.27
CA THR A 172 12.09 3.36 12.35
C THR A 172 12.23 4.89 12.44
N ASN A 173 13.45 5.39 12.67
CA ASN A 173 13.75 6.82 12.77
C ASN A 173 15.16 7.13 12.25
N PRO A 174 15.42 6.96 10.93
CA PRO A 174 16.72 7.28 10.36
C PRO A 174 16.88 8.77 10.05
N ASP A 175 18.12 9.23 9.93
CA ASP A 175 18.40 10.51 9.28
C ASP A 175 17.94 10.46 7.83
N ALA A 176 17.22 11.50 7.37
CA ALA A 176 16.66 11.57 6.03
C ALA A 176 17.70 11.37 4.90
N LYS A 177 18.97 11.71 5.15
CA LYS A 177 20.08 11.55 4.20
C LYS A 177 20.49 10.08 3.99
N ASN A 178 20.14 9.21 4.93
CA ASN A 178 20.55 7.81 4.96
C ASN A 178 19.47 6.86 4.44
N ILE A 179 18.27 7.37 4.16
CA ILE A 179 17.13 6.59 3.64
C ILE A 179 17.42 6.16 2.20
N LYS A 180 17.24 4.86 1.93
CA LYS A 180 17.31 4.26 0.59
C LYS A 180 15.96 3.75 0.09
N GLY A 181 14.95 3.75 0.96
CA GLY A 181 13.56 3.43 0.67
C GLY A 181 12.79 3.12 1.95
N SER A 182 11.55 2.70 1.81
CA SER A 182 10.70 2.30 2.94
C SER A 182 10.24 0.85 2.88
N ILE A 183 9.85 0.36 4.05
CA ILE A 183 9.11 -0.88 4.25
C ILE A 183 7.83 -0.49 4.99
N ILE A 184 6.71 -0.62 4.30
CA ILE A 184 5.38 -0.35 4.84
C ILE A 184 4.76 -1.68 5.28
N GLU A 185 4.45 -1.81 6.57
CA GLU A 185 3.77 -2.97 7.13
C GLU A 185 2.32 -2.61 7.46
N LEU A 186 1.38 -3.36 6.89
CA LEU A 186 -0.05 -3.29 7.19
C LEU A 186 -0.51 -4.60 7.81
N GLY A 187 -1.27 -4.54 8.91
CA GLY A 187 -1.87 -5.71 9.53
C GLY A 187 -3.37 -5.57 9.68
N PHE A 188 -4.10 -6.66 9.44
CA PHE A 188 -5.55 -6.73 9.57
C PHE A 188 -5.95 -8.06 10.22
N ASP A 189 -6.89 -8.02 11.16
CA ASP A 189 -7.38 -9.16 11.92
C ASP A 189 -8.90 -9.22 11.81
N ALA A 190 -9.40 -10.09 10.92
CA ALA A 190 -10.82 -10.21 10.63
C ALA A 190 -11.65 -10.61 11.87
N SER A 191 -11.03 -11.21 12.90
CA SER A 191 -11.74 -11.54 14.15
C SER A 191 -12.13 -10.31 14.97
N LYS A 192 -11.52 -9.15 14.73
CA LYS A 192 -11.84 -7.88 15.39
C LYS A 192 -12.97 -7.11 14.71
N HIS A 193 -13.36 -7.51 13.51
CA HIS A 193 -14.34 -6.82 12.66
C HIS A 193 -15.54 -7.74 12.40
N PRO A 194 -16.42 -7.97 13.39
CA PRO A 194 -17.60 -8.81 13.18
C PRO A 194 -18.46 -8.26 12.04
N ALA A 195 -19.04 -9.20 11.27
CA ALA A 195 -19.85 -8.93 10.08
C ALA A 195 -21.10 -8.10 10.38
#